data_AF-A0A061FC37-F1
#
_entry.id   AF-A0A061FC37-F1
#
_cell.length_a   1.000
_cell.length_b   1.000
_cell.length_c   1.000
_cell.angle_alpha   90.00
_cell.angle_beta   90.00
_cell.angle_gamma   90.00
#
_symmetry.space_group_name_H-M   'P 1'
#
loop_
_entity.id
_entity.type
_entity.pdbx_description
1 polymer ?
#
loop_
_entity_poly.entity_id
_entity_poly.type
_entity_poly.pdbx_seq_one_letter_code
_entity_poly.pdbx_strand_id
1 'polypeptide(L)'
;MFADITVEGKKLTALVDIGASDLFASVETTKMLRLDTKAKASHMKVVDSKEVPTLGIAINMDVRLGEWVGKKSIEVIPVDDYDFVISLDILDHINATVASFSNYIVILDPRGQCVVLVSTSHNL
;
A
#
# COMPACT_ATOMS: atom_id res chain seq x y z
N MET A 1 -3.75 -10.74 3.98
CA MET A 1 -4.96 -9.98 4.40
C MET A 1 -5.14 -8.84 3.44
N PHE A 2 -6.37 -8.36 3.25
CA PHE A 2 -6.68 -7.30 2.30
C PHE A 2 -7.42 -6.16 2.98
N ALA A 3 -7.07 -4.92 2.63
CA ALA A 3 -7.73 -3.72 3.13
C ALA A 3 -8.17 -2.84 1.96
N ASP A 4 -9.32 -2.19 2.12
CA ASP A 4 -9.72 -1.13 1.20
C ASP A 4 -8.80 0.09 1.39
N ILE A 5 -8.22 0.58 0.30
CA ILE A 5 -7.42 1.79 0.24
C ILE A 5 -8.04 2.74 -0.80
N THR A 6 -7.95 4.04 -0.55
CA THR A 6 -8.26 5.04 -1.56
C THR A 6 -7.01 5.80 -1.93
N VAL A 7 -6.66 5.82 -3.22
CA VAL A 7 -5.52 6.56 -3.76
C VAL A 7 -6.02 7.51 -4.84
N GLU A 8 -5.71 8.80 -4.71
CA GLU A 8 -6.17 9.84 -5.66
C GLU A 8 -7.69 9.78 -5.91
N GLY A 9 -8.45 9.54 -4.84
CA GLY A 9 -9.91 9.45 -4.88
C GLY A 9 -10.50 8.14 -5.43
N LYS A 10 -9.68 7.18 -5.87
CA LYS A 10 -10.16 5.87 -6.34
C LYS A 10 -9.98 4.80 -5.26
N LYS A 11 -11.07 4.10 -4.96
CA LYS A 11 -11.11 2.99 -4.00
C LYS A 11 -10.64 1.69 -4.66
N LEU A 12 -9.70 0.99 -4.01
CA LEU A 12 -9.06 -0.24 -4.47
C LEU A 12 -8.83 -1.19 -3.30
N THR A 13 -8.44 -2.43 -3.59
CA THR A 13 -8.08 -3.42 -2.57
C THR A 13 -6.56 -3.56 -2.54
N ALA A 14 -5.97 -3.41 -1.36
CA ALA A 14 -4.53 -3.60 -1.14
C ALA A 14 -4.25 -4.88 -0.36
N LEU A 15 -3.20 -5.61 -0.74
CA LEU A 15 -2.59 -6.64 0.10
C LEU A 15 -1.90 -5.97 1.30
N VAL A 16 -2.16 -6.48 2.50
CA VAL A 16 -1.41 -6.15 3.70
C VAL A 16 -0.29 -7.17 3.83
N ASP A 17 0.95 -6.73 3.59
CA ASP A 17 2.16 -7.55 3.64
C ASP A 17 3.17 -6.95 4.61
N ILE A 18 3.30 -7.58 5.78
CA ILE A 18 4.24 -7.14 6.82
C ILE A 18 5.71 -7.42 6.46
N GLY A 19 5.98 -8.18 5.40
CA GLY A 19 7.33 -8.44 4.89
C GLY A 19 7.82 -7.39 3.88
N ALA A 20 6.94 -6.51 3.41
CA ALA A 20 7.28 -5.42 2.48
C ALA A 20 7.88 -4.21 3.22
N SER A 21 8.66 -3.38 2.52
CA SER A 21 9.26 -2.14 3.04
C SER A 21 8.54 -0.86 2.62
N ASP A 22 7.89 -0.85 1.45
CA ASP A 22 7.28 0.37 0.91
C ASP A 22 5.82 0.14 0.52
N LEU A 23 5.10 1.23 0.27
CA LEU A 23 3.80 1.15 -0.40
C LEU A 23 4.07 0.86 -1.87
N PHE A 24 3.69 -0.32 -2.34
CA PHE A 24 3.88 -0.72 -3.73
C PHE A 24 2.57 -0.62 -4.52
N ALA A 25 2.68 -0.33 -5.81
CA ALA A 25 1.60 -0.43 -6.78
C ALA A 25 2.06 -1.15 -8.04
N SER A 26 1.14 -1.87 -8.68
CA SER A 26 1.42 -2.47 -9.97
C SER A 26 1.53 -1.41 -11.08
N VAL A 27 2.19 -1.78 -12.17
CA VAL A 27 2.23 -0.97 -13.41
C VAL A 27 0.82 -0.73 -13.96
N GLU A 28 -0.06 -1.72 -13.87
CA GLU A 28 -1.42 -1.59 -14.41
C GLU A 28 -2.23 -0.58 -13.60
N THR A 29 -2.19 -0.69 -12.28
CA THR A 29 -2.90 0.19 -11.36
C THR A 29 -2.40 1.63 -11.49
N THR A 30 -1.09 1.85 -11.58
CA THR A 30 -0.53 3.20 -11.78
C THR A 30 -0.96 3.81 -13.11
N LYS A 31 -1.04 3.03 -14.20
CA LYS A 31 -1.60 3.49 -15.49
C LYS A 31 -3.09 3.80 -15.40
N MET A 32 -3.87 2.94 -14.77
CA MET A 32 -5.31 3.15 -14.56
C MET A 32 -5.59 4.42 -13.74
N LEU A 33 -4.78 4.68 -12.72
CA LEU A 33 -4.85 5.87 -11.89
C LEU A 33 -4.24 7.11 -12.56
N ARG A 34 -3.49 6.94 -13.65
CA ARG A 34 -2.74 7.99 -14.34
C ARG A 34 -1.76 8.71 -13.40
N LEU A 35 -1.07 7.95 -12.56
CA LEU A 35 -0.09 8.50 -11.64
C LEU A 35 1.15 8.98 -12.40
N ASP A 36 1.59 10.20 -12.12
CA ASP A 36 2.86 10.70 -12.61
C ASP A 36 4.01 10.05 -11.84
N THR A 37 4.78 9.21 -12.52
CA THR A 37 5.90 8.48 -11.94
C THR A 37 7.23 9.08 -12.37
N LYS A 38 8.17 9.13 -11.43
CA LYS A 38 9.56 9.52 -11.70
C LYS A 38 10.42 8.27 -11.75
N ALA A 39 11.41 8.26 -12.65
CA ALA A 39 12.43 7.23 -12.63
C ALA A 39 13.16 7.25 -11.29
N LYS A 40 13.22 6.09 -10.63
CA LYS A 40 13.97 5.89 -9.39
C LYS A 40 14.77 4.60 -9.53
N ALA A 41 16.07 4.69 -9.28
CA ALA A 41 16.92 3.51 -9.20
C ALA A 41 16.76 2.88 -7.79
N SER A 42 15.67 2.14 -7.59
CA SER A 42 15.44 1.32 -6.41
C SER A 42 15.21 -0.13 -6.78
N HIS A 43 15.45 -1.00 -5.81
CA HIS A 43 15.29 -2.44 -5.95
C HIS A 43 14.34 -2.91 -4.86
N MET A 44 13.34 -3.70 -5.25
CA MET A 44 12.51 -4.46 -4.34
C MET A 44 13.23 -5.76 -4.02
N LYS A 45 13.47 -6.00 -2.73
CA LYS A 45 14.03 -7.26 -2.26
C LYS A 45 12.89 -8.19 -1.87
N VAL A 46 12.77 -9.30 -2.59
CA VAL A 46 11.90 -10.41 -2.20
C VAL A 46 12.76 -11.42 -1.43
N VAL A 47 12.26 -11.90 -0.29
CA VAL A 47 13.05 -12.65 0.72
C VAL A 47 13.81 -13.85 0.14
N ASP A 48 13.30 -14.48 -0.92
CA ASP A 48 13.91 -15.64 -1.57
C ASP A 48 14.06 -15.51 -3.10
N SER A 49 14.10 -14.28 -3.63
CA SER A 49 14.28 -14.07 -5.06
C SER A 49 15.31 -12.99 -5.38
N LYS A 50 15.71 -12.92 -6.66
CA LYS A 50 16.60 -11.86 -7.12
C LYS A 50 15.90 -10.52 -6.92
N GLU A 51 16.66 -9.52 -6.48
CA GLU A 51 16.18 -8.14 -6.40
C GLU A 51 15.54 -7.73 -7.74
N VAL A 52 14.28 -7.30 -7.66
CA VAL A 52 13.52 -6.85 -8.82
C VAL A 52 13.59 -5.32 -8.84
N PRO A 53 14.05 -4.69 -9.92
CA PRO A 53 14.08 -3.23 -9.98
C PRO A 53 12.65 -2.68 -9.91
N THR A 54 12.46 -1.66 -9.09
CA THR A 54 11.25 -0.84 -9.15
C THR A 54 11.32 0.01 -10.42
N LEU A 55 10.18 0.21 -11.09
CA LEU A 55 10.12 0.93 -12.37
C LEU A 55 10.04 2.45 -12.18
N GLY A 56 9.70 2.91 -10.99
CA GLY A 56 9.64 4.32 -10.65
C GLY A 56 8.89 4.56 -9.35
N ILE A 57 8.71 5.83 -9.02
CA ILE A 57 8.03 6.27 -7.80
C ILE A 57 7.01 7.37 -8.13
N ALA A 58 5.78 7.21 -7.66
CA ALA A 58 4.80 8.29 -7.61
C ALA A 58 4.89 8.96 -6.23
N ILE A 59 5.16 10.26 -6.20
CA ILE A 59 5.42 11.00 -4.96
C ILE A 59 4.23 11.87 -4.58
N ASN A 60 4.02 12.09 -3.28
CA ASN A 60 3.03 13.05 -2.77
C ASN A 60 1.58 12.69 -3.13
N MET A 61 1.27 11.40 -3.22
CA MET A 61 -0.06 10.86 -3.55
C MET A 61 -0.97 10.94 -2.33
N ASP A 62 -2.21 11.37 -2.54
CA ASP A 62 -3.26 11.37 -1.52
C ASP A 62 -3.73 9.94 -1.29
N VAL A 63 -3.45 9.44 -0.08
CA VAL A 63 -3.78 8.08 0.36
C VAL A 63 -4.73 8.17 1.55
N ARG A 64 -5.78 7.34 1.52
CA ARG A 64 -6.71 7.15 2.62
C ARG A 64 -6.83 5.67 2.96
N LEU A 65 -6.79 5.39 4.26
CA LEU A 65 -7.01 4.07 4.84
C LEU A 65 -8.03 4.22 5.98
N GLY A 66 -9.28 3.79 5.76
CA GLY A 66 -10.39 4.17 6.63
C GLY A 66 -10.60 5.69 6.65
N GLU A 67 -10.64 6.28 7.84
CA GLU A 67 -10.74 7.74 8.02
C GLU A 67 -9.38 8.44 8.04
N TRP A 68 -8.27 7.69 8.13
CA TRP A 68 -6.94 8.28 8.07
C TRP A 68 -6.65 8.77 6.65
N VAL A 69 -6.14 10.00 6.53
CA VAL A 69 -5.76 10.61 5.26
C VAL A 69 -4.34 11.16 5.38
N GLY A 70 -3.51 10.93 4.37
CA GLY A 70 -2.18 11.50 4.30
C GLY A 70 -1.51 11.32 2.96
N LYS A 71 -0.35 11.96 2.82
CA LYS A 71 0.45 11.92 1.60
C LYS A 71 1.55 10.88 1.71
N LYS A 72 1.68 10.03 0.69
CA LYS A 72 2.69 8.96 0.63
C LYS A 72 3.36 8.91 -0.74
N SER A 73 4.54 8.30 -0.75
CA SER A 73 5.18 7.87 -1.99
C SER A 73 4.81 6.42 -2.25
N ILE A 74 4.67 6.06 -3.52
CA ILE A 74 4.23 4.76 -3.99
C ILE A 74 5.29 4.26 -4.98
N GLU A 75 5.95 3.15 -4.63
CA GLU A 75 6.91 2.46 -5.49
C GLU A 75 6.16 1.63 -6.53
N VAL A 76 6.60 1.72 -7.79
CA VAL A 76 5.98 0.96 -8.89
C VAL A 76 6.78 -0.31 -9.13
N ILE A 77 6.11 -1.45 -9.04
CA ILE A 77 6.72 -2.76 -9.24
C ILE A 77 6.16 -3.43 -10.50
N PRO A 78 6.97 -4.25 -11.19
CA PRO A 78 6.52 -4.96 -12.38
C PRO A 78 5.53 -6.10 -12.09
N VAL A 79 5.42 -6.53 -10.83
CA VAL A 79 4.49 -7.59 -10.40
C VAL A 79 3.08 -7.04 -10.35
N ASP A 80 2.14 -7.76 -10.95
CA ASP A 80 0.73 -7.38 -11.16
C ASP A 80 -0.26 -8.23 -10.35
N ASP A 81 0.21 -9.13 -9.49
CA ASP A 81 -0.66 -9.99 -8.66
C ASP A 81 -1.61 -9.19 -7.76
N TYR A 82 -1.24 -7.96 -7.39
CA TYR A 82 -2.04 -7.08 -6.54
C TYR A 82 -1.96 -5.63 -7.00
N ASP A 83 -3.08 -4.91 -6.88
CA ASP A 83 -3.13 -3.49 -7.22
C ASP A 83 -2.19 -2.66 -6.35
N PHE A 84 -2.23 -2.92 -5.04
CA PHE A 84 -1.44 -2.24 -4.02
C PHE A 84 -0.94 -3.23 -2.96
N VAL A 85 0.21 -2.92 -2.37
CA VAL A 85 0.76 -3.61 -1.19
C VAL A 85 1.06 -2.61 -0.10
N ILE A 86 0.38 -2.72 1.04
CA ILE A 86 0.63 -1.94 2.26
C ILE A 86 1.68 -2.68 3.09
N SER A 87 2.85 -2.05 3.24
CA SER A 87 3.96 -2.56 4.04
C SER A 87 3.82 -2.29 5.55
N LEU A 88 4.61 -3.01 6.34
CA LEU A 88 4.76 -2.73 7.78
C LEU A 88 5.29 -1.33 8.03
N ASP A 89 6.32 -0.89 7.29
CA ASP A 89 6.89 0.45 7.46
C ASP A 89 5.83 1.55 7.23
N ILE A 90 4.90 1.34 6.28
CA ILE A 90 3.81 2.30 6.06
C ILE A 90 2.83 2.31 7.23
N LEU A 91 2.50 1.15 7.79
CA LEU A 91 1.65 1.01 8.97
C LEU A 91 2.29 1.69 10.19
N ASP A 92 3.58 1.48 10.42
CA ASP A 92 4.33 2.12 11.51
C ASP A 92 4.32 3.65 11.37
N HIS A 93 4.54 4.17 10.14
CA HIS A 93 4.50 5.60 9.88
C HIS A 93 3.13 6.27 10.09
N ILE A 94 2.05 5.50 10.20
CA ILE A 94 0.70 6.00 10.47
C ILE A 94 0.18 5.53 11.84
N ASN A 95 1.06 5.07 12.73
CA ASN A 95 0.71 4.51 14.04
C ASN A 95 -0.38 3.43 13.96
N ALA A 96 -0.27 2.54 12.98
CA ALA A 96 -1.22 1.46 12.76
C ALA A 96 -0.70 0.10 13.24
N THR A 97 -1.60 -0.76 13.68
CA THR A 97 -1.32 -2.15 14.05
C THR A 97 -2.32 -3.08 13.40
N VAL A 98 -1.84 -4.20 12.88
CA VAL A 98 -2.69 -5.27 12.31
C VAL A 98 -3.13 -6.21 13.42
N ALA A 99 -4.40 -6.15 13.80
CA ALA A 99 -5.04 -7.09 14.72
C ALA A 99 -5.65 -8.25 13.92
N SER A 100 -4.80 -9.15 13.44
CA SER A 100 -5.21 -10.28 12.56
C SER A 100 -6.24 -11.20 13.19
N PHE A 101 -6.19 -11.42 14.51
CA PHE A 101 -7.15 -12.25 15.24
C PHE A 101 -8.58 -11.69 15.23
N SER A 102 -8.74 -10.39 14.96
CA SER A 102 -10.03 -9.70 14.92
C SER A 102 -10.37 -9.13 13.54
N ASN A 103 -9.55 -9.40 12.51
CA ASN A 103 -9.74 -8.90 11.15
C ASN A 103 -9.78 -7.36 11.05
N TYR A 104 -8.90 -6.68 11.79
CA TYR A 104 -8.79 -5.22 11.74
C TYR A 104 -7.35 -4.71 11.57
N ILE A 105 -7.23 -3.54 10.92
CA ILE A 105 -6.12 -2.61 11.14
C ILE A 105 -6.63 -1.51 12.07
N VAL A 106 -5.92 -1.25 13.16
CA VAL A 106 -6.22 -0.17 14.10
C VAL A 106 -5.22 0.94 13.86
N ILE A 107 -5.70 2.13 13.52
CA ILE A 107 -4.89 3.33 13.26
C ILE A 107 -5.05 4.28 14.44
N LEU A 108 -3.94 4.65 15.08
CA LEU A 108 -3.88 5.52 16.25
C LEU A 108 -3.09 6.83 15.97
N ASP A 109 -3.08 7.27 14.72
CA ASP A 109 -2.42 8.52 14.32
C ASP A 109 -3.14 9.74 14.92
N PRO A 110 -2.42 10.74 15.46
CA PRO A 110 -3.03 11.99 15.94
C PRO A 110 -3.84 12.75 14.88
N ARG A 111 -3.55 12.54 13.59
CA ARG A 111 -4.26 13.17 12.46
C ARG A 111 -5.55 12.45 12.09
N GLY A 112 -5.79 11.24 12.60
CA GLY A 112 -6.98 10.45 12.30
C GLY A 112 -6.86 9.06 12.90
N GLN A 113 -7.72 8.77 13.88
CA GLN A 113 -7.81 7.45 14.51
C GLN A 113 -9.02 6.71 13.95
N CYS A 114 -8.84 5.47 13.53
CA CYS A 114 -9.92 4.66 13.01
C CYS A 114 -9.59 3.17 13.06
N VAL A 115 -10.63 2.37 12.83
CA VAL A 115 -10.52 0.91 12.70
C VAL A 115 -10.94 0.54 11.28
N VAL A 116 -10.10 -0.22 10.58
CA VAL A 116 -10.31 -0.63 9.19
C VAL A 116 -10.49 -2.14 9.15
N LEU A 117 -11.60 -2.59 8.58
CA LEU A 117 -11.85 -4.01 8.35
C LEU A 117 -10.84 -4.56 7.34
N VAL A 118 -10.30 -5.75 7.62
CA VAL A 118 -9.50 -6.50 6.66
C VAL A 118 -10.14 -7.84 6.34
N SER A 119 -10.00 -8.28 5.10
CA SER A 119 -10.49 -9.58 4.63
C SER A 119 -9.35 -10.58 4.45
N THR A 120 -9.64 -11.86 4.65
CA THR A 120 -8.73 -12.95 4.29
C THR A 120 -8.95 -13.44 2.84
N SER A 121 -10.09 -13.08 2.22
CA SER A 121 -10.39 -13.35 0.81
C SER A 121 -10.20 -12.09 -0.03
N HIS A 122 -9.59 -12.25 -1.21
CA HIS A 122 -9.68 -11.27 -2.29
C HIS A 122 -11.09 -11.40 -2.87
N ASN A 123 -11.99 -10.46 -2.56
CA ASN A 123 -13.31 -10.48 -3.16
C ASN A 123 -13.17 -9.93 -4.59
N LEU A 124 -13.23 -10.85 -5.56
CA LEU A 124 -13.43 -10.55 -6.99
C LEU A 124 -14.75 -9.81 -7.23
#